data_AF-A0A1V1NTC0-F1
#
_entry.id   AF-A0A1V1NTC0-F1
#
_cell.length_a   1.000
_cell.length_b   1.000
_cell.length_c   1.000
_cell.angle_alpha   90.00
_cell.angle_beta   90.00
_cell.angle_gamma   90.00
#
_symmetry.space_group_name_H-M   'P 1'
#
loop_
_entity.id
_entity.type
_entity.pdbx_description
1 polymer ?
#
loop_
_entity_poly.entity_id
_entity_poly.type
_entity_poly.pdbx_seq_one_letter_code
_entity_poly.pdbx_strand_id
1 'polypeptide(L)'
;MIAFARELNAQEKYIALYVNVEAGQACRNDVEAVNEIIVSEFEHSAMTFLPDQYQPSDDCYKIRSLNTGLSAFLTKWCRELPKPLVLFLDEVDALIGDSLISVLRQLRSGYTRRPKAFPHAMCLIGVRDIRDYRIYSDSAKKYIIGGSAFNIKEKSIRLNNFTFDQIKDLYTQHTDQTGQAFTNQAMERVFELTDGQPWLVNALAREICFENRIAQGQTVTVDHVNIAKEVLIERRDVHLDQLADKLTEPRVMRVIQTILLGEYQENSILPDDIQYLIDLGLIKKGSSGLEIANPIYREVIPRELTAVTQISINQNPAWYIHENGKLNIDKLLDEYIRFYKQHSEMITARKTYTEAAHHLFLWPGFKESSIVAALLKENMQR
;
A
#
# COMPACT_ATOMS: atom_id res chain seq x y z
N MET A 1 6.99 6.14 -12.06
CA MET A 1 8.18 7.03 -11.95
C MET A 1 9.19 6.82 -13.08
N ILE A 2 9.59 5.58 -13.41
CA ILE A 2 10.50 5.30 -14.55
C ILE A 2 10.03 5.95 -15.86
N ALA A 3 8.73 5.83 -16.20
CA ALA A 3 8.17 6.46 -17.40
C ALA A 3 8.34 8.00 -17.40
N PHE A 4 8.15 8.63 -16.24
CA PHE A 4 8.34 10.08 -16.11
C PHE A 4 9.81 10.49 -16.20
N ALA A 5 10.74 9.69 -15.66
CA ALA A 5 12.17 9.90 -15.88
C ALA A 5 12.53 9.82 -17.38
N ARG A 6 11.96 8.85 -18.11
CA ARG A 6 12.13 8.74 -19.58
C ARG A 6 11.58 9.96 -20.32
N GLU A 7 10.42 10.45 -19.92
CA GLU A 7 9.82 11.67 -20.50
C GLU A 7 10.72 12.89 -20.28
N LEU A 8 11.27 13.08 -19.07
CA LEU A 8 12.21 14.16 -18.77
C LEU A 8 13.50 14.05 -19.59
N ASN A 9 14.03 12.83 -19.76
CA ASN A 9 15.20 12.58 -20.60
C ASN A 9 14.93 12.92 -22.07
N ALA A 10 13.74 12.61 -22.57
CA ALA A 10 13.34 12.91 -23.96
C ALA A 10 13.24 14.42 -24.25
N GLN A 11 13.05 15.25 -23.24
CA GLN A 11 13.07 16.71 -23.40
C GLN A 11 14.48 17.29 -23.57
N GLU A 12 15.52 16.49 -23.37
CA GLU A 12 16.95 16.84 -23.47
C GLU A 12 17.43 18.00 -22.59
N LYS A 13 16.59 18.52 -21.69
CA LYS A 13 16.93 19.59 -20.74
C LYS A 13 17.60 19.08 -19.47
N TYR A 14 17.27 17.85 -19.07
CA TYR A 14 17.68 17.23 -17.83
C TYR A 14 18.21 15.82 -18.08
N ILE A 15 18.98 15.32 -17.14
CA ILE A 15 19.25 13.89 -17.00
C ILE A 15 18.42 13.43 -15.80
N ALA A 16 17.54 12.47 -16.00
CA ALA A 16 16.62 11.96 -14.98
C ALA A 16 16.91 10.49 -14.72
N LEU A 17 17.04 10.12 -13.45
CA LEU A 17 17.27 8.74 -13.03
C LEU A 17 16.29 8.33 -11.93
N TYR A 18 15.74 7.13 -12.06
CA TYR A 18 15.02 6.43 -11.01
C TYR A 18 15.97 5.46 -10.30
N VAL A 19 15.95 5.47 -8.96
CA VAL A 19 16.77 4.61 -8.12
C VAL A 19 15.90 4.12 -6.97
N ASN A 20 15.84 2.81 -6.75
CA ASN A 20 15.21 2.21 -5.57
C ASN A 20 16.28 2.03 -4.49
N VAL A 21 16.02 2.50 -3.27
CA VAL A 21 16.99 2.41 -2.15
C VAL A 21 16.62 1.38 -1.08
N GLU A 22 15.60 0.56 -1.33
CA GLU A 22 15.08 -0.47 -0.41
C GLU A 22 16.17 -1.45 0.04
N ALA A 23 17.12 -1.80 -0.84
CA ALA A 23 18.22 -2.70 -0.54
C ALA A 23 19.03 -2.27 0.71
N GLY A 24 19.08 -0.98 1.02
CA GLY A 24 19.73 -0.46 2.23
C GLY A 24 19.06 -0.90 3.53
N GLN A 25 17.80 -1.33 3.51
CA GLN A 25 17.07 -1.79 4.68
C GLN A 25 17.77 -2.95 5.40
N ALA A 26 18.43 -3.85 4.65
CA ALA A 26 19.14 -5.00 5.20
C ALA A 26 20.25 -4.61 6.19
N CYS A 27 20.84 -3.42 6.02
CA CYS A 27 21.93 -2.90 6.86
C CYS A 27 21.44 -2.16 8.10
N ARG A 28 20.13 -1.93 8.24
CA ARG A 28 19.49 -1.30 9.42
C ARG A 28 20.17 0.03 9.80
N ASN A 29 20.85 0.10 10.95
CA ASN A 29 21.49 1.32 11.48
C ASN A 29 22.98 1.47 11.08
N ASP A 30 23.52 0.57 10.25
CA ASP A 30 24.88 0.69 9.73
C ASP A 30 24.94 1.71 8.59
N VAL A 31 25.31 2.95 8.95
CA VAL A 31 25.34 4.09 8.03
C VAL A 31 26.31 3.89 6.87
N GLU A 32 27.46 3.27 7.12
CA GLU A 32 28.52 3.10 6.12
C GLU A 32 28.10 2.04 5.09
N ALA A 33 27.57 0.91 5.57
CA ALA A 33 27.03 -0.13 4.71
C ALA A 33 25.81 0.35 3.90
N VAL A 34 24.91 1.15 4.50
CA VAL A 34 23.78 1.74 3.77
C VAL A 34 24.26 2.69 2.67
N ASN A 35 25.26 3.54 2.94
CA ASN A 35 25.80 4.43 1.92
C ASN A 35 26.42 3.63 0.74
N GLU A 36 27.14 2.56 1.04
CA GLU A 36 27.74 1.69 0.01
C GLU A 36 26.68 1.03 -0.88
N ILE A 37 25.63 0.45 -0.28
CA ILE A 37 24.52 -0.16 -1.03
C ILE A 37 23.81 0.91 -1.88
N ILE A 38 23.45 2.06 -1.31
CA ILE A 38 22.75 3.10 -2.06
C ILE A 38 23.58 3.58 -3.24
N VAL A 39 24.89 3.84 -3.08
CA VAL A 39 25.75 4.25 -4.19
C VAL A 39 25.86 3.15 -5.26
N SER A 40 25.82 1.88 -4.86
CA SER A 40 25.81 0.75 -5.80
C SER A 40 24.49 0.68 -6.58
N GLU A 41 23.35 0.99 -5.95
CA GLU A 41 22.06 1.11 -6.66
C GLU A 41 22.05 2.28 -7.65
N PHE A 42 22.71 3.39 -7.33
CA PHE A 42 22.93 4.48 -8.30
C PHE A 42 23.75 4.03 -9.51
N GLU A 43 24.83 3.28 -9.28
CA GLU A 43 25.66 2.72 -10.35
C GLU A 43 24.87 1.78 -11.25
N HIS A 44 24.21 0.77 -10.69
CA HIS A 44 23.40 -0.18 -11.45
C HIS A 44 22.28 0.52 -12.24
N SER A 45 21.59 1.46 -11.61
CA SER A 45 20.52 2.22 -12.27
C SER A 45 21.07 3.10 -13.40
N ALA A 46 22.19 3.78 -13.19
CA ALA A 46 22.81 4.60 -14.23
C ALA A 46 23.26 3.75 -15.43
N MET A 47 23.92 2.61 -15.18
CA MET A 47 24.33 1.68 -16.24
C MET A 47 23.15 1.09 -17.01
N THR A 48 22.03 0.86 -16.34
CA THR A 48 20.84 0.26 -16.96
C THR A 48 20.02 1.26 -17.78
N PHE A 49 19.90 2.50 -17.30
CA PHE A 49 18.92 3.45 -17.83
C PHE A 49 19.53 4.68 -18.52
N LEU A 50 20.82 4.96 -18.34
CA LEU A 50 21.49 6.12 -18.93
C LEU A 50 22.53 5.71 -19.98
N PRO A 51 22.69 6.48 -21.07
CA PRO A 51 23.81 6.34 -21.99
C PRO A 51 25.17 6.46 -21.29
N ASP A 52 26.19 5.77 -21.79
CA ASP A 52 27.55 5.70 -21.22
C ASP A 52 28.14 7.07 -20.85
N GLN A 53 27.92 8.07 -21.70
CA GLN A 53 28.40 9.45 -21.48
C GLN A 53 27.79 10.17 -20.26
N TYR A 54 26.71 9.64 -19.68
CA TYR A 54 26.05 10.18 -18.48
C TYR A 54 26.24 9.29 -17.25
N GLN A 55 26.92 8.15 -17.38
CA GLN A 55 27.22 7.27 -16.26
C GLN A 55 28.33 7.88 -15.38
N PRO A 56 28.33 7.63 -14.06
CA PRO A 56 29.38 8.13 -13.17
C PRO A 56 30.74 7.49 -13.49
N SER A 57 31.82 8.28 -13.45
CA SER A 57 33.17 7.74 -13.59
C SER A 57 33.64 7.00 -12.33
N ASP A 58 34.72 6.20 -12.48
CA ASP A 58 35.40 5.54 -11.35
C ASP A 58 35.83 6.51 -10.23
N ASP A 59 36.07 7.79 -10.54
CA ASP A 59 36.44 8.78 -9.52
C ASP A 59 35.29 9.09 -8.55
N CYS A 60 34.04 8.99 -9.01
CA CYS A 60 32.84 9.20 -8.20
C CYS A 60 32.78 8.24 -7.00
N TYR A 61 33.45 7.10 -7.11
CA TYR A 61 33.31 5.96 -6.24
C TYR A 61 34.41 5.81 -5.17
N LYS A 62 35.40 6.69 -5.17
CA LYS A 62 36.54 6.61 -4.23
C LYS A 62 36.16 6.80 -2.74
N ILE A 63 34.99 7.37 -2.46
CA ILE A 63 34.51 7.65 -1.10
C ILE A 63 33.12 7.02 -0.92
N ARG A 64 32.94 5.74 -1.25
CA ARG A 64 31.63 5.06 -1.19
C ARG A 64 31.16 4.78 0.24
N SER A 65 32.04 4.32 1.11
CA SER A 65 31.69 3.71 2.42
C SER A 65 31.89 4.63 3.64
N LEU A 66 32.01 5.95 3.46
CA LEU A 66 32.06 6.87 4.60
C LEU A 66 30.69 7.44 4.94
N ASN A 67 30.53 7.99 6.15
CA ASN A 67 29.34 8.76 6.57
C ASN A 67 28.93 9.90 5.63
N THR A 68 29.80 10.32 4.70
CA THR A 68 29.55 11.36 3.69
C THR A 68 29.53 10.82 2.25
N GLY A 69 29.55 9.50 2.08
CA GLY A 69 29.83 8.86 0.81
C GLY A 69 28.80 9.17 -0.26
N LEU A 70 27.51 9.13 0.09
CA LEU A 70 26.42 9.50 -0.82
C LEU A 70 26.54 10.96 -1.28
N SER A 71 26.80 11.90 -0.37
CA SER A 71 26.97 13.30 -0.73
C SER A 71 28.20 13.52 -1.63
N ALA A 72 29.30 12.83 -1.36
CA ALA A 72 30.53 12.93 -2.14
C ALA A 72 30.32 12.37 -3.56
N PHE A 73 29.72 11.18 -3.67
CA PHE A 73 29.35 10.55 -4.93
C PHE A 73 28.48 11.47 -5.79
N LEU A 74 27.35 11.94 -5.26
CA LEU A 74 26.43 12.82 -5.99
C LEU A 74 27.09 14.14 -6.41
N THR A 75 27.98 14.67 -5.57
CA THR A 75 28.69 15.92 -5.88
C THR A 75 29.66 15.74 -7.05
N LYS A 76 30.41 14.64 -7.08
CA LYS A 76 31.34 14.34 -8.17
C LYS A 76 30.60 14.05 -9.46
N TRP A 77 29.60 13.17 -9.40
CA TRP A 77 28.86 12.78 -10.60
C TRP A 77 28.16 13.98 -11.25
N CYS A 78 27.49 14.84 -10.47
CA CYS A 78 26.85 16.04 -11.02
C CYS A 78 27.83 17.02 -11.69
N ARG A 79 29.13 17.00 -11.34
CA ARG A 79 30.16 17.83 -12.01
C ARG A 79 30.63 17.24 -13.34
N GLU A 80 30.51 15.93 -13.51
CA GLU A 80 30.83 15.23 -14.76
C GLU A 80 29.69 15.37 -15.78
N LEU A 81 28.46 15.56 -15.30
CA LEU A 81 27.30 15.66 -16.16
C LEU A 81 27.23 17.01 -16.91
N PRO A 82 26.94 16.98 -18.23
CA PRO A 82 26.78 18.21 -19.02
C PRO A 82 25.44 18.91 -18.78
N LYS A 83 24.49 18.24 -18.12
CA LYS A 83 23.12 18.72 -17.88
C LYS A 83 22.72 18.48 -16.41
N PRO A 84 21.78 19.26 -15.87
CA PRO A 84 21.34 19.08 -14.49
C PRO A 84 20.66 17.71 -14.26
N LEU A 85 21.02 17.07 -13.15
CA LEU A 85 20.48 15.76 -12.74
C LEU A 85 19.18 15.91 -11.93
N VAL A 86 18.17 15.10 -12.25
CA VAL A 86 16.91 14.95 -11.53
C VAL A 86 16.81 13.52 -11.02
N LEU A 87 16.55 13.32 -9.73
CA LEU A 87 16.49 11.99 -9.13
C LEU A 87 15.10 11.65 -8.62
N PHE A 88 14.66 10.42 -8.85
CA PHE A 88 13.52 9.79 -8.18
C PHE A 88 14.07 8.68 -7.29
N LEU A 89 14.09 8.93 -5.99
CA LEU A 89 14.54 7.97 -4.98
C LEU A 89 13.31 7.28 -4.40
N ASP A 90 13.18 5.99 -4.68
CA ASP A 90 12.03 5.18 -4.28
C ASP A 90 12.32 4.34 -3.02
N GLU A 91 11.28 4.02 -2.27
CA GLU A 91 11.37 3.25 -1.01
C GLU A 91 12.33 3.89 0.01
N VAL A 92 12.38 5.22 0.09
CA VAL A 92 13.22 5.93 1.06
C VAL A 92 12.78 5.63 2.50
N ASP A 93 11.51 5.26 2.66
CA ASP A 93 10.90 4.83 3.92
C ASP A 93 11.26 3.41 4.37
N ALA A 94 11.91 2.62 3.52
CA ALA A 94 12.48 1.34 3.93
C ALA A 94 13.69 1.51 4.87
N LEU A 95 14.40 2.64 4.77
CA LEU A 95 15.53 2.96 5.64
C LEU A 95 15.07 3.32 7.05
N ILE A 96 15.85 2.93 8.06
CA ILE A 96 15.48 3.12 9.47
C ILE A 96 16.58 3.83 10.27
N GLY A 97 16.17 4.38 11.42
CA GLY A 97 17.07 4.89 12.45
C GLY A 97 18.16 5.83 11.95
N ASP A 98 19.39 5.58 12.36
CA ASP A 98 20.54 6.45 12.09
C ASP A 98 20.91 6.50 10.60
N SER A 99 20.63 5.44 9.84
CA SER A 99 20.88 5.37 8.40
C SER A 99 19.99 6.31 7.60
N LEU A 100 18.67 6.30 7.85
CA LEU A 100 17.74 7.25 7.23
C LEU A 100 18.13 8.70 7.59
N ILE A 101 18.45 8.96 8.86
CA ILE A 101 18.88 10.29 9.31
C ILE A 101 20.16 10.74 8.57
N SER A 102 21.12 9.84 8.40
CA SER A 102 22.37 10.13 7.68
C SER A 102 22.11 10.48 6.23
N VAL A 103 21.35 9.66 5.50
CA VAL A 103 20.99 9.90 4.09
C VAL A 103 20.33 11.27 3.94
N LEU A 104 19.32 11.59 4.76
CA LEU A 104 18.66 12.89 4.71
C LEU A 104 19.64 14.04 4.97
N ARG A 105 20.47 13.97 6.02
CA ARG A 105 21.45 15.02 6.31
C ARG A 105 22.44 15.23 5.15
N GLN A 106 22.89 14.16 4.52
CA GLN A 106 23.77 14.22 3.35
C GLN A 106 23.07 14.92 2.18
N LEU A 107 21.83 14.55 1.84
CA LEU A 107 21.03 15.19 0.79
C LEU A 107 20.79 16.69 1.07
N ARG A 108 20.54 17.05 2.33
CA ARG A 108 20.39 18.46 2.76
C ARG A 108 21.65 19.26 2.53
N SER A 109 22.80 18.70 2.90
CA SER A 109 24.09 19.38 2.82
C SER A 109 24.46 19.79 1.40
N GLY A 110 23.89 19.12 0.38
CA GLY A 110 24.09 19.41 -1.03
C GLY A 110 23.20 20.50 -1.60
N TYR A 111 22.20 21.00 -0.86
CA TYR A 111 21.24 21.97 -1.37
C TYR A 111 21.88 23.24 -1.95
N THR A 112 22.89 23.80 -1.27
CA THR A 112 23.59 25.02 -1.71
C THR A 112 24.49 24.82 -2.95
N ARG A 113 24.74 23.57 -3.36
CA ARG A 113 25.59 23.21 -4.50
C ARG A 113 24.81 22.98 -5.79
N ARG A 114 23.48 23.07 -5.74
CA ARG A 114 22.60 22.88 -6.91
C ARG A 114 22.69 24.06 -7.89
N PRO A 115 22.50 23.83 -9.20
CA PRO A 115 22.44 22.53 -9.88
C PRO A 115 23.82 21.99 -10.31
N LYS A 116 24.90 22.76 -10.13
CA LYS A 116 26.21 22.48 -10.76
C LYS A 116 27.01 21.35 -10.12
N ALA A 117 26.82 21.10 -8.82
CA ALA A 117 27.60 20.12 -8.07
C ALA A 117 26.72 19.32 -7.10
N PHE A 118 25.42 19.23 -7.39
CA PHE A 118 24.45 18.40 -6.70
C PHE A 118 23.15 18.32 -7.53
N PRO A 119 22.33 17.25 -7.40
CA PRO A 119 21.10 17.10 -8.18
C PRO A 119 20.21 18.33 -8.13
N HIS A 120 19.74 18.78 -9.30
CA HIS A 120 18.87 19.95 -9.47
C HIS A 120 17.56 19.80 -8.69
N ALA A 121 16.92 18.64 -8.85
CA ALA A 121 15.70 18.27 -8.15
C ALA A 121 15.77 16.81 -7.71
N MET A 122 15.11 16.50 -6.60
CA MET A 122 15.00 15.14 -6.09
C MET A 122 13.58 14.90 -5.58
N CYS A 123 12.98 13.79 -5.98
CA CYS A 123 11.74 13.27 -5.45
C CYS A 123 12.08 12.13 -4.49
N LEU A 124 11.71 12.26 -3.22
CA LEU A 124 11.80 11.18 -2.24
C LEU A 124 10.41 10.54 -2.18
N ILE A 125 10.33 9.28 -2.58
CA ILE A 125 9.11 8.51 -2.72
C ILE A 125 9.09 7.43 -1.64
N GLY A 126 7.91 7.21 -1.08
CA GLY A 126 7.63 6.24 -0.04
C GLY A 126 6.15 6.28 0.31
N VAL A 127 5.71 5.32 1.11
CA VAL A 127 4.32 5.18 1.55
C VAL A 127 3.93 6.28 2.54
N ARG A 128 4.90 6.76 3.36
CA ARG A 128 4.66 7.87 4.30
C ARG A 128 5.46 9.11 3.94
N ASP A 129 4.92 10.26 4.33
CA ASP A 129 5.69 11.49 4.27
C ASP A 129 6.86 11.43 5.25
N ILE A 130 8.04 11.80 4.78
CA ILE A 130 9.25 11.84 5.58
C ILE A 130 9.14 12.78 6.79
N ARG A 131 8.21 13.74 6.77
CA ARG A 131 7.91 14.64 7.90
C ARG A 131 7.19 13.97 9.06
N ASP A 132 6.45 12.90 8.78
CA ASP A 132 5.64 12.20 9.76
C ASP A 132 6.47 11.14 10.51
N TYR A 133 7.77 11.01 10.19
CA TYR A 133 8.65 10.08 10.90
C TYR A 133 8.99 10.55 12.31
N ARG A 134 8.71 9.66 13.26
CA ARG A 134 9.31 9.64 14.61
C ARG A 134 10.45 8.63 14.61
N ILE A 135 11.65 9.07 14.27
CA ILE A 135 12.81 8.17 14.16
C ILE A 135 13.51 8.05 15.51
N TYR A 136 13.64 6.84 16.05
CA TYR A 136 14.55 6.61 17.17
C TYR A 136 15.99 6.57 16.66
N SER A 137 16.83 7.46 17.18
CA SER A 137 18.26 7.48 16.88
C SER A 137 19.00 6.76 18.01
N ASP A 138 19.68 5.66 17.68
CA ASP A 138 20.46 4.88 18.64
C ASP A 138 21.66 5.70 19.14
N SER A 139 22.32 6.41 18.24
CA SER A 139 23.42 7.32 18.56
C SER A 139 23.02 8.46 19.49
N ALA A 140 21.83 9.05 19.29
CA ALA A 140 21.33 10.14 20.13
C ALA A 140 20.50 9.66 21.34
N LYS A 141 20.24 8.34 21.45
CA LYS A 141 19.38 7.69 22.45
C LYS A 141 18.02 8.39 22.65
N LYS A 142 17.46 8.95 21.58
CA LYS A 142 16.21 9.72 21.64
C LYS A 142 15.45 9.65 20.32
N TYR A 143 14.14 9.86 20.41
CA TYR A 143 13.32 10.11 19.23
C TYR A 143 13.66 11.49 18.64
N ILE A 144 13.99 11.48 17.35
CA ILE A 144 14.07 12.68 16.51
C ILE A 144 12.70 12.81 15.83
N ILE A 145 11.93 13.78 16.31
CA ILE A 145 10.57 14.08 15.85
C ILE A 145 10.64 15.41 15.10
N GLY A 146 10.64 15.35 13.77
CA GLY A 146 10.96 16.53 12.96
C GLY A 146 12.35 17.13 13.30
N GLY A 147 12.78 18.13 12.53
CA GLY A 147 14.04 18.84 12.78
C GLY A 147 14.80 19.22 11.50
N SER A 148 15.98 19.82 11.67
CA SER A 148 16.82 20.36 10.59
C SER A 148 17.10 19.36 9.45
N ALA A 149 17.20 18.06 9.76
CA ALA A 149 17.40 17.01 8.76
C ALA A 149 16.17 16.78 7.86
N PHE A 150 14.98 17.20 8.25
CA PHE A 150 13.73 17.05 7.49
C PHE A 150 13.36 18.31 6.69
N ASN A 151 14.05 19.43 6.94
CA ASN A 151 13.92 20.70 6.18
C ASN A 151 14.69 20.65 4.85
N ILE A 152 14.47 19.61 4.06
CA ILE A 152 15.06 19.40 2.72
C ILE A 152 14.00 19.59 1.62
N LYS A 153 12.72 19.60 2.02
CA LYS A 153 11.57 19.41 1.15
C LYS A 153 10.82 20.72 0.93
N GLU A 154 10.69 21.10 -0.33
CA GLU A 154 9.93 22.27 -0.78
C GLU A 154 8.41 22.00 -0.77
N LYS A 155 7.98 20.85 -1.29
CA LYS A 155 6.55 20.47 -1.37
C LYS A 155 6.35 18.98 -1.03
N SER A 156 5.24 18.66 -0.38
CA SER A 156 4.73 17.29 -0.30
C SER A 156 3.61 17.10 -1.31
N ILE A 157 3.76 16.08 -2.15
CA ILE A 157 2.74 15.69 -3.13
C ILE A 157 2.29 14.30 -2.70
N ARG A 158 1.02 14.19 -2.34
CA ARG A 158 0.36 12.91 -2.09
C ARG A 158 -0.34 12.49 -3.37
N LEU A 159 -0.10 11.25 -3.80
CA LEU A 159 -0.91 10.63 -4.84
C LEU A 159 -2.20 10.15 -4.17
N ASN A 160 -3.30 10.84 -4.46
CA ASN A 160 -4.60 10.51 -3.89
C ASN A 160 -5.21 9.32 -4.63
N ASN A 161 -6.25 8.76 -4.03
CA ASN A 161 -7.15 7.84 -4.71
C ASN A 161 -7.72 8.48 -5.98
N PHE A 162 -8.02 7.63 -6.97
CA PHE A 162 -8.69 8.06 -8.17
C PHE A 162 -10.07 8.61 -7.84
N THR A 163 -10.40 9.75 -8.44
CA THR A 163 -11.78 10.20 -8.55
C THR A 163 -12.54 9.28 -9.50
N PHE A 164 -13.86 9.30 -9.43
CA PHE A 164 -14.71 8.57 -10.38
C PHE A 164 -14.37 8.89 -11.84
N ASP A 165 -14.14 10.17 -12.17
CA ASP A 165 -13.76 10.60 -13.52
C ASP A 165 -12.41 10.01 -13.94
N GLN A 166 -11.42 9.93 -13.04
CA GLN A 166 -10.14 9.31 -13.35
C GLN A 166 -10.24 7.79 -13.56
N ILE A 167 -11.14 7.10 -12.84
CA ILE A 167 -11.42 5.68 -13.12
C ILE A 167 -12.06 5.54 -14.50
N LYS A 168 -13.01 6.40 -14.83
CA LYS A 168 -13.66 6.42 -16.15
C LYS A 168 -12.65 6.66 -17.27
N ASP A 169 -11.76 7.63 -17.10
CA ASP A 169 -10.70 7.92 -18.07
C ASP A 169 -9.74 6.74 -18.22
N LEU A 170 -9.36 6.10 -17.12
CA LEU A 170 -8.52 4.91 -17.13
C LEU A 170 -9.17 3.75 -17.88
N TYR A 171 -10.44 3.48 -17.62
CA TYR A 171 -11.16 2.37 -18.27
C TYR A 171 -11.50 2.70 -19.73
N THR A 172 -11.71 3.97 -20.07
CA THR A 172 -11.87 4.41 -21.46
C THR A 172 -10.60 4.14 -22.27
N GLN A 173 -9.41 4.41 -21.72
CA GLN A 173 -8.15 4.07 -22.38
C GLN A 173 -8.04 2.56 -22.67
N HIS A 174 -8.49 1.70 -21.75
CA HIS A 174 -8.56 0.26 -21.98
C HIS A 174 -9.57 -0.09 -23.07
N THR A 175 -10.75 0.52 -23.06
CA THR A 175 -11.78 0.33 -24.09
C THR A 175 -11.27 0.74 -25.48
N ASP A 176 -10.58 1.86 -25.60
CA ASP A 176 -10.02 2.35 -26.87
C ASP A 176 -8.94 1.40 -27.42
N GLN A 177 -8.15 0.78 -26.53
CA GLN A 177 -7.08 -0.14 -26.93
C GLN A 177 -7.56 -1.55 -27.25
N THR A 178 -8.60 -2.03 -26.57
CA THR A 178 -9.01 -3.45 -26.63
C THR A 178 -10.38 -3.67 -27.27
N GLY A 179 -11.18 -2.61 -27.43
CA GLY A 179 -12.58 -2.68 -27.82
C GLY A 179 -13.52 -3.17 -26.72
N GLN A 180 -13.02 -3.52 -25.53
CA GLN A 180 -13.83 -4.00 -24.41
C GLN A 180 -14.38 -2.83 -23.59
N ALA A 181 -15.69 -2.58 -23.72
CA ALA A 181 -16.37 -1.48 -23.03
C ALA A 181 -16.76 -1.84 -21.58
N PHE A 182 -16.86 -0.82 -20.74
CA PHE A 182 -17.44 -0.90 -19.39
C PHE A 182 -18.75 -0.11 -19.34
N THR A 183 -19.79 -0.65 -18.69
CA THR A 183 -20.99 0.15 -18.40
C THR A 183 -20.71 1.20 -17.34
N ASN A 184 -21.45 2.33 -17.36
CA ASN A 184 -21.35 3.35 -16.31
C ASN A 184 -21.63 2.77 -14.92
N GLN A 185 -22.64 1.90 -14.80
CA GLN A 185 -22.97 1.24 -13.54
C GLN A 185 -21.85 0.34 -13.02
N ALA A 186 -21.11 -0.34 -13.92
CA ALA A 186 -19.95 -1.13 -13.52
C ALA A 186 -18.83 -0.24 -12.96
N MET A 187 -18.58 0.91 -13.59
CA MET A 187 -17.61 1.90 -13.11
C MET A 187 -18.02 2.51 -11.77
N GLU A 188 -19.31 2.84 -11.60
CA GLU A 188 -19.86 3.32 -10.32
C GLU A 188 -19.64 2.28 -9.23
N ARG A 189 -19.94 1.01 -9.54
CA ARG A 189 -19.73 -0.09 -8.60
C ARG A 189 -18.26 -0.28 -8.21
N VAL A 190 -17.34 -0.16 -9.16
CA VAL A 190 -15.90 -0.19 -8.87
C VAL A 190 -15.53 0.96 -7.93
N PHE A 191 -16.01 2.18 -8.18
CA PHE A 191 -15.71 3.32 -7.33
C PHE A 191 -16.27 3.13 -5.92
N GLU A 192 -17.52 2.67 -5.78
CA GLU A 192 -18.12 2.34 -4.49
C GLU A 192 -17.30 1.32 -3.69
N LEU A 193 -16.86 0.24 -4.34
CA LEU A 193 -16.15 -0.86 -3.68
C LEU A 193 -14.73 -0.51 -3.26
N THR A 194 -14.07 0.39 -4.00
CA THR A 194 -12.64 0.67 -3.86
C THR A 194 -12.34 2.04 -3.24
N ASP A 195 -13.33 2.95 -3.20
CA ASP A 195 -13.15 4.37 -2.89
C ASP A 195 -12.01 5.01 -3.72
N GLY A 196 -11.82 4.51 -4.95
CA GLY A 196 -10.79 4.96 -5.88
C GLY A 196 -9.37 4.50 -5.57
N GLN A 197 -9.14 3.60 -4.62
CA GLN A 197 -7.80 3.15 -4.29
C GLN A 197 -7.12 2.50 -5.52
N PRO A 198 -5.97 3.03 -6.00
CA PRO A 198 -5.42 2.66 -7.30
C PRO A 198 -5.15 1.16 -7.46
N TRP A 199 -4.64 0.50 -6.42
CA TRP A 199 -4.38 -0.94 -6.47
C TRP A 199 -5.69 -1.73 -6.63
N LEU A 200 -6.72 -1.45 -5.81
CA LEU A 200 -8.00 -2.16 -5.87
C LEU A 200 -8.71 -1.94 -7.21
N VAL A 201 -8.72 -0.71 -7.73
CA VAL A 201 -9.31 -0.39 -9.04
C VAL A 201 -8.65 -1.23 -10.14
N ASN A 202 -7.31 -1.24 -10.18
CA ASN A 202 -6.58 -2.02 -11.17
C ASN A 202 -6.70 -3.53 -10.96
N ALA A 203 -6.76 -4.01 -9.72
CA ALA A 203 -6.90 -5.42 -9.41
C ALA A 203 -8.27 -5.97 -9.87
N LEU A 204 -9.36 -5.23 -9.62
CA LEU A 204 -10.68 -5.58 -10.15
C LEU A 204 -10.69 -5.59 -11.68
N ALA A 205 -10.17 -4.53 -12.33
CA ALA A 205 -10.09 -4.48 -13.79
C ALA A 205 -9.27 -5.65 -14.36
N ARG A 206 -8.15 -5.98 -13.71
CA ARG A 206 -7.29 -7.09 -14.10
C ARG A 206 -8.04 -8.42 -14.02
N GLU A 207 -8.70 -8.66 -12.90
CA GLU A 207 -9.46 -9.90 -12.65
C GLU A 207 -10.57 -10.09 -13.69
N ILE A 208 -11.29 -9.01 -14.01
CA ILE A 208 -12.38 -9.00 -14.98
C ILE A 208 -11.88 -9.24 -16.41
N CYS A 209 -10.82 -8.53 -16.82
CA CYS A 209 -10.43 -8.47 -18.23
C CYS A 209 -9.44 -9.57 -18.63
N PHE A 210 -8.58 -10.03 -17.71
CA PHE A 210 -7.46 -10.91 -18.04
C PHE A 210 -7.57 -12.30 -17.43
N GLU A 211 -8.04 -12.42 -16.18
CA GLU A 211 -8.06 -13.68 -15.43
C GLU A 211 -9.36 -14.47 -15.67
N ASN A 212 -10.51 -13.92 -15.27
CA ASN A 212 -11.83 -14.57 -15.48
C ASN A 212 -12.42 -14.33 -16.88
N ARG A 213 -11.58 -13.84 -17.81
CA ARG A 213 -11.87 -13.49 -19.21
C ARG A 213 -13.35 -13.53 -19.56
N ILE A 214 -13.99 -12.37 -19.49
CA ILE A 214 -15.23 -12.16 -20.21
C ILE A 214 -14.94 -12.38 -21.71
N ALA A 215 -15.86 -13.02 -22.44
CA ALA A 215 -15.73 -13.22 -23.88
C ALA A 215 -15.34 -11.92 -24.60
N GLN A 216 -14.41 -12.02 -25.55
CA GLN A 216 -13.83 -10.87 -26.23
C GLN A 216 -14.94 -10.01 -26.90
N GLY A 217 -14.97 -8.72 -26.58
CA GLY A 217 -15.97 -7.77 -27.09
C GLY A 217 -17.26 -7.67 -26.26
N GLN A 218 -17.45 -8.49 -25.24
CA GLN A 218 -18.58 -8.34 -24.32
C GLN A 218 -18.32 -7.19 -23.34
N THR A 219 -19.36 -6.38 -23.13
CA THR A 219 -19.34 -5.24 -22.21
C THR A 219 -19.28 -5.71 -20.75
N VAL A 220 -18.42 -5.09 -19.95
CA VAL A 220 -18.32 -5.34 -18.51
C VAL A 220 -19.52 -4.74 -17.78
N THR A 221 -20.23 -5.56 -16.99
CA THR A 221 -21.42 -5.18 -16.21
C THR A 221 -21.12 -5.22 -14.70
N VAL A 222 -22.10 -4.78 -13.91
CA VAL A 222 -22.03 -4.81 -12.43
C VAL A 222 -21.81 -6.23 -11.88
N ASP A 223 -22.43 -7.24 -12.50
CA ASP A 223 -22.30 -8.62 -12.06
C ASP A 223 -20.86 -9.13 -12.17
N HIS A 224 -20.17 -8.78 -13.27
CA HIS A 224 -18.76 -9.11 -13.43
C HIS A 224 -17.88 -8.47 -12.35
N VAL A 225 -18.19 -7.22 -11.96
CA VAL A 225 -17.48 -6.51 -10.87
C VAL A 225 -17.70 -7.21 -9.54
N ASN A 226 -18.93 -7.60 -9.21
CA ASN A 226 -19.24 -8.29 -7.96
C ASN A 226 -18.58 -9.68 -7.90
N ILE A 227 -18.56 -10.42 -9.02
CA ILE A 227 -17.84 -11.69 -9.12
C ILE A 227 -16.34 -11.48 -8.88
N ALA A 228 -15.74 -10.50 -9.56
CA ALA A 228 -14.32 -10.19 -9.40
C ALA A 228 -13.97 -9.77 -7.96
N LYS A 229 -14.86 -9.02 -7.29
CA LYS A 229 -14.72 -8.68 -5.86
C LYS A 229 -14.62 -9.94 -5.01
N GLU A 230 -15.52 -10.90 -5.17
CA GLU A 230 -15.48 -12.15 -4.40
C GLU A 230 -14.20 -12.93 -4.67
N VAL A 231 -13.81 -13.09 -5.94
CA VAL A 231 -12.58 -13.81 -6.30
C VAL A 231 -11.35 -13.16 -5.68
N LEU A 232 -11.26 -11.83 -5.71
CA LEU A 232 -10.15 -11.07 -5.09
C LEU A 232 -10.06 -11.34 -3.58
N ILE A 233 -11.20 -11.36 -2.88
CA ILE A 233 -11.23 -11.60 -1.43
C ILE A 233 -10.93 -13.06 -1.09
N GLU A 234 -11.42 -14.02 -1.87
CA GLU A 234 -11.17 -15.45 -1.65
C GLU A 234 -9.74 -15.85 -1.95
N ARG A 235 -9.16 -15.33 -3.04
CA ARG A 235 -7.79 -15.67 -3.46
C ARG A 235 -6.73 -15.17 -2.48
N ARG A 236 -7.07 -14.22 -1.59
CA ARG A 236 -6.12 -13.54 -0.70
C ARG A 236 -4.91 -13.05 -1.49
N ASP A 237 -5.16 -12.17 -2.47
CA ASP A 237 -4.07 -11.63 -3.27
C ASP A 237 -2.92 -11.09 -2.40
N VAL A 238 -1.68 -11.16 -2.89
CA VAL A 238 -0.45 -10.85 -2.12
C VAL A 238 -0.53 -9.53 -1.33
N HIS A 239 -1.24 -8.52 -1.84
CA HIS A 239 -1.44 -7.26 -1.14
C HIS A 239 -2.39 -7.39 0.08
N LEU A 240 -3.40 -8.24 0.00
CA LEU A 240 -4.28 -8.61 1.12
C LEU A 240 -3.55 -9.53 2.13
N ASP A 241 -2.59 -10.34 1.68
CA ASP A 241 -1.73 -11.10 2.60
C ASP A 241 -0.80 -10.17 3.39
N GLN A 242 -0.18 -9.18 2.73
CA GLN A 242 0.62 -8.15 3.42
C GLN A 242 -0.21 -7.34 4.42
N LEU A 243 -1.52 -7.20 4.19
CA LEU A 243 -2.43 -6.58 5.15
C LEU A 243 -2.51 -7.39 6.46
N ALA A 244 -2.50 -8.74 6.40
CA ALA A 244 -2.57 -9.58 7.59
C ALA A 244 -1.41 -9.32 8.55
N ASP A 245 -0.17 -9.22 8.03
CA ASP A 245 1.00 -8.86 8.82
C ASP A 245 0.86 -7.48 9.44
N LYS A 246 0.36 -6.49 8.68
CA LYS A 246 0.12 -5.13 9.18
C LYS A 246 -0.93 -5.07 10.28
N LEU A 247 -1.97 -5.91 10.21
CA LEU A 247 -3.01 -5.99 11.24
C LEU A 247 -2.48 -6.50 12.58
N THR A 248 -1.30 -7.14 12.62
CA THR A 248 -0.63 -7.55 13.88
C THR A 248 0.18 -6.43 14.54
N GLU A 249 0.49 -5.34 13.84
CA GLU A 249 1.26 -4.23 14.40
C GLU A 249 0.47 -3.57 15.56
N PRO A 250 1.03 -3.41 16.78
CA PRO A 250 0.29 -2.91 17.93
C PRO A 250 -0.42 -1.56 17.71
N ARG A 251 0.18 -0.67 16.92
CA ARG A 251 -0.41 0.62 16.56
C ARG A 251 -1.60 0.52 15.61
N VAL A 252 -1.54 -0.40 14.64
CA VAL A 252 -2.64 -0.68 13.72
C VAL A 252 -3.78 -1.32 14.47
N MET A 253 -3.44 -2.29 15.32
CA MET A 253 -4.39 -3.03 16.14
C MET A 253 -5.24 -2.11 17.01
N ARG A 254 -4.62 -1.13 17.70
CA ARG A 254 -5.35 -0.15 18.52
C ARG A 254 -6.42 0.58 17.73
N VAL A 255 -6.07 1.12 16.56
CA VAL A 255 -6.98 1.93 15.75
C VAL A 255 -8.07 1.08 15.11
N ILE A 256 -7.72 -0.05 14.49
CA ILE A 256 -8.69 -0.93 13.83
C ILE A 256 -9.66 -1.53 14.85
N GLN A 257 -9.17 -1.94 16.04
CA GLN A 257 -10.04 -2.47 17.09
C GLN A 257 -11.08 -1.45 17.53
N THR A 258 -10.69 -0.18 17.72
CA THR A 258 -11.63 0.91 18.05
C THR A 258 -12.70 1.10 16.97
N ILE A 259 -12.31 1.06 15.69
CA ILE A 259 -13.27 1.16 14.57
C ILE A 259 -14.24 -0.03 14.57
N LEU A 260 -13.73 -1.24 14.81
CA LEU A 260 -14.56 -2.46 14.84
C LEU A 260 -15.54 -2.50 16.03
N LEU A 261 -15.16 -1.95 17.18
CA LEU A 261 -16.02 -1.86 18.36
C LEU A 261 -17.07 -0.76 18.25
N GLY A 262 -16.80 0.28 17.44
CA GLY A 262 -17.66 1.47 17.38
C GLY A 262 -17.59 2.34 18.63
N GLU A 263 -16.65 2.07 19.54
CA GLU A 263 -16.43 2.82 20.79
C GLU A 263 -15.18 3.68 20.67
N TYR A 264 -15.34 5.00 20.79
CA TYR A 264 -14.22 5.93 20.76
C TYR A 264 -13.54 5.99 22.14
N GLN A 265 -12.31 5.47 22.25
CA GLN A 265 -11.50 5.62 23.46
C GLN A 265 -10.54 6.80 23.27
N GLU A 266 -10.92 7.99 23.78
CA GLU A 266 -10.17 9.25 23.61
C GLU A 266 -8.69 9.19 24.06
N ASN A 267 -8.34 8.27 24.97
CA ASN A 267 -7.04 8.27 25.65
C ASN A 267 -6.03 7.19 25.18
N SER A 268 -6.36 6.35 24.20
CA SER A 268 -5.49 5.23 23.79
C SER A 268 -4.87 5.36 22.40
N ILE A 269 -5.36 6.28 21.56
CA ILE A 269 -4.93 6.40 20.16
C ILE A 269 -4.10 7.67 19.94
N LEU A 270 -2.89 7.50 19.43
CA LEU A 270 -2.04 8.62 19.04
C LEU A 270 -2.48 9.15 17.66
N PRO A 271 -2.51 10.48 17.44
CA PRO A 271 -2.78 11.05 16.12
C PRO A 271 -1.86 10.53 15.00
N ASP A 272 -0.61 10.20 15.36
CA ASP A 272 0.39 9.60 14.48
C ASP A 272 -0.02 8.19 14.01
N ASP A 273 -0.66 7.39 14.87
CA ASP A 273 -1.18 6.06 14.51
C ASP A 273 -2.33 6.20 13.50
N ILE A 274 -3.22 7.18 13.69
CA ILE A 274 -4.32 7.46 12.76
C ILE A 274 -3.76 7.88 11.40
N GLN A 275 -2.82 8.83 11.38
CA GLN A 275 -2.21 9.30 10.14
C GLN A 275 -1.49 8.17 9.41
N TYR A 276 -0.81 7.29 10.15
CA TYR A 276 -0.17 6.11 9.58
C TYR A 276 -1.16 5.20 8.84
N LEU A 277 -2.33 4.92 9.41
CA LEU A 277 -3.32 4.05 8.76
C LEU A 277 -4.01 4.74 7.58
N ILE A 278 -4.15 6.06 7.61
CA ILE A 278 -4.61 6.85 6.45
C ILE A 278 -3.58 6.77 5.33
N ASP A 279 -2.29 6.91 5.64
CA ASP A 279 -1.21 6.84 4.65
C ASP A 279 -1.07 5.43 4.05
N LEU A 280 -1.35 4.38 4.83
CA LEU A 280 -1.49 3.01 4.32
C LEU A 280 -2.76 2.79 3.47
N GLY A 281 -3.70 3.73 3.47
CA GLY A 281 -4.98 3.59 2.77
C GLY A 281 -5.96 2.63 3.44
N LEU A 282 -5.77 2.28 4.72
CA LEU A 282 -6.64 1.32 5.43
C LEU A 282 -7.87 1.98 6.06
N ILE A 283 -7.74 3.24 6.45
CA ILE A 283 -8.83 4.01 7.07
C ILE A 283 -8.96 5.38 6.41
N LYS A 284 -10.12 6.01 6.61
CA LYS A 284 -10.39 7.39 6.21
C LYS A 284 -11.16 8.13 7.29
N LYS A 285 -11.16 9.45 7.18
CA LYS A 285 -12.06 10.32 7.96
C LYS A 285 -13.37 10.41 7.22
N GLY A 286 -14.36 9.64 7.66
CA GLY A 286 -15.70 9.63 7.11
C GLY A 286 -16.65 10.56 7.86
N SER A 287 -17.94 10.41 7.57
CA SER A 287 -19.00 11.24 8.15
C SER A 287 -19.23 10.97 9.65
N SER A 288 -18.95 9.76 10.12
CA SER A 288 -19.14 9.35 11.52
C SER A 288 -17.83 9.30 12.32
N GLY A 289 -16.73 9.78 11.75
CA GLY A 289 -15.40 9.75 12.37
C GLY A 289 -14.41 8.89 11.59
N LEU A 290 -13.69 8.00 12.27
CA LEU A 290 -12.76 7.09 11.62
C LEU A 290 -13.50 5.87 11.07
N GLU A 291 -13.35 5.61 9.78
CA GLU A 291 -14.00 4.51 9.08
C GLU A 291 -12.96 3.69 8.30
N ILE A 292 -13.22 2.39 8.10
CA ILE A 292 -12.42 1.58 7.15
C ILE A 292 -12.53 2.18 5.75
N ALA A 293 -11.42 2.28 5.03
CA ALA A 293 -11.29 3.10 3.82
C ALA A 293 -12.32 2.76 2.72
N ASN A 294 -12.60 1.47 2.52
CA ASN A 294 -13.51 1.02 1.47
C ASN A 294 -14.28 -0.26 1.86
N PRO A 295 -15.38 -0.58 1.15
CA PRO A 295 -16.16 -1.79 1.40
C PRO A 295 -15.38 -3.11 1.30
N ILE A 296 -14.40 -3.21 0.39
CA ILE A 296 -13.58 -4.43 0.26
C ILE A 296 -12.81 -4.68 1.56
N TYR A 297 -12.13 -3.68 2.12
CA TYR A 297 -11.42 -3.81 3.38
C TYR A 297 -12.33 -4.05 4.58
N ARG A 298 -13.57 -3.52 4.56
CA ARG A 298 -14.58 -3.82 5.59
C ARG A 298 -14.93 -5.30 5.64
N GLU A 299 -14.79 -6.01 4.53
CA GLU A 299 -15.04 -7.44 4.41
C GLU A 299 -13.76 -8.28 4.65
N VAL A 300 -12.62 -7.84 4.11
CA VAL A 300 -11.33 -8.54 4.23
C VAL A 300 -10.81 -8.52 5.67
N ILE A 301 -10.82 -7.36 6.35
CA ILE A 301 -10.22 -7.24 7.69
C ILE A 301 -10.84 -8.24 8.68
N PRO A 302 -12.18 -8.30 8.85
CA PRO A 302 -12.78 -9.30 9.74
C PRO A 302 -12.48 -10.75 9.35
N ARG A 303 -12.42 -11.05 8.04
CA ARG A 303 -12.10 -12.38 7.53
C ARG A 303 -10.68 -12.79 7.87
N GLU A 304 -9.71 -11.90 7.70
CA GLU A 304 -8.32 -12.17 8.09
C GLU A 304 -8.18 -12.39 9.59
N LEU A 305 -8.85 -11.58 10.42
CA LEU A 305 -8.83 -11.73 11.88
C LEU A 305 -9.54 -12.99 12.40
N THR A 306 -10.35 -13.65 11.56
CA THR A 306 -11.09 -14.87 11.91
C THR A 306 -10.67 -16.10 11.10
N ALA A 307 -9.69 -15.98 10.20
CA ALA A 307 -9.28 -17.01 9.25
C ALA A 307 -9.07 -18.40 9.88
N VAL A 308 -8.24 -18.48 10.92
CA VAL A 308 -7.94 -19.74 11.64
C VAL A 308 -9.19 -20.37 12.26
N THR A 309 -10.10 -19.53 12.77
CA THR A 309 -11.34 -19.99 13.36
C THR A 309 -12.33 -20.44 12.29
N GLN A 310 -12.41 -19.74 11.15
CA GLN A 310 -13.26 -20.16 10.02
C GLN A 310 -12.85 -21.53 9.47
N ILE A 311 -11.55 -21.81 9.39
CA ILE A 311 -11.05 -23.13 8.97
C ILE A 311 -11.45 -24.22 9.98
N SER A 312 -11.43 -23.89 11.27
CA SER A 312 -11.82 -24.80 12.34
C SER A 312 -13.33 -25.04 12.43
N ILE A 313 -14.16 -24.09 11.98
CA ILE A 313 -15.62 -24.20 11.98
C ILE A 313 -16.08 -24.94 10.71
N ASN A 314 -16.32 -26.24 10.84
CA ASN A 314 -16.85 -27.07 9.76
C ASN A 314 -18.39 -27.03 9.70
N GLN A 315 -18.97 -25.85 9.42
CA GLN A 315 -20.42 -25.70 9.24
C GLN A 315 -20.78 -25.21 7.83
N ASN A 316 -21.82 -25.79 7.25
CA ASN A 316 -22.30 -25.42 5.91
C ASN A 316 -23.21 -24.18 5.99
N PRO A 317 -22.86 -23.04 5.35
CA PRO A 317 -23.66 -21.81 5.38
C PRO A 317 -25.09 -21.97 4.90
N ALA A 318 -25.35 -22.92 3.99
CA ALA A 318 -26.69 -23.21 3.47
C ALA A 318 -27.69 -23.61 4.57
N TRP A 319 -27.20 -24.08 5.72
CA TRP A 319 -28.02 -24.46 6.88
C TRP A 319 -28.77 -23.28 7.53
N TYR A 320 -28.29 -22.05 7.33
CA TYR A 320 -28.86 -20.83 7.89
C TYR A 320 -29.82 -20.11 6.94
N ILE A 321 -30.04 -20.63 5.74
CA ILE A 321 -30.90 -20.02 4.74
C ILE A 321 -32.24 -20.77 4.74
N HIS A 322 -33.34 -20.04 4.87
CA HIS A 322 -34.68 -20.58 4.68
C HIS A 322 -34.91 -20.98 3.22
N GLU A 323 -35.88 -21.86 2.94
CA GLU A 323 -36.24 -22.24 1.56
C GLU A 323 -36.65 -21.04 0.68
N ASN A 324 -37.04 -19.91 1.29
CA ASN A 324 -37.35 -18.65 0.61
C ASN A 324 -36.11 -17.78 0.28
N GLY A 325 -34.90 -18.28 0.52
CA GLY A 325 -33.63 -17.59 0.26
C GLY A 325 -33.25 -16.53 1.31
N LYS A 326 -34.06 -16.31 2.36
CA LYS A 326 -33.73 -15.38 3.43
C LYS A 326 -32.97 -16.06 4.55
N LEU A 327 -32.12 -15.28 5.21
CA LEU A 327 -31.40 -15.70 6.40
C LEU A 327 -32.36 -15.98 7.56
N ASN A 328 -32.19 -17.13 8.21
CA ASN A 328 -32.81 -17.44 9.50
C ASN A 328 -31.97 -16.83 10.64
N ILE A 329 -32.32 -15.60 11.03
CA ILE A 329 -31.60 -14.86 12.08
C ILE A 329 -31.71 -15.57 13.43
N ASP A 330 -32.87 -16.09 13.79
CA ASP A 330 -33.07 -16.75 15.09
C ASP A 330 -32.17 -17.98 15.23
N LYS A 331 -32.14 -18.83 14.19
CA LYS A 331 -31.29 -20.01 14.14
C LYS A 331 -29.80 -19.67 14.13
N LEU A 332 -29.42 -18.58 13.46
CA LEU A 332 -28.05 -18.07 13.46
C LEU A 332 -27.64 -17.64 14.88
N LEU A 333 -28.48 -16.85 15.56
CA LEU A 333 -28.23 -16.36 16.91
C LEU A 333 -28.16 -17.52 17.92
N ASP A 334 -29.04 -18.52 17.80
CA ASP A 334 -29.04 -19.69 18.69
C ASP A 334 -27.74 -20.52 18.55
N GLU A 335 -27.31 -20.79 17.32
CA GLU A 335 -26.03 -21.49 17.08
C GLU A 335 -24.84 -20.63 17.48
N TYR A 336 -24.89 -19.32 17.26
CA TYR A 336 -23.87 -18.39 17.72
C TYR A 336 -23.73 -18.43 19.24
N ILE A 337 -24.85 -18.37 19.98
CA ILE A 337 -24.85 -18.47 21.45
C ILE A 337 -24.28 -19.82 21.89
N ARG A 338 -24.62 -20.93 21.19
CA ARG A 338 -24.09 -22.26 21.51
C ARG A 338 -22.58 -22.34 21.27
N PHE A 339 -22.11 -21.86 20.12
CA PHE A 339 -20.69 -21.77 19.77
C PHE A 339 -19.94 -20.93 20.82
N TYR A 340 -20.48 -19.76 21.16
CA TYR A 340 -19.88 -18.85 22.13
C TYR A 340 -19.74 -19.50 23.51
N LYS A 341 -20.75 -20.24 23.97
CA LYS A 341 -20.70 -20.97 25.24
C LYS A 341 -19.64 -22.09 25.25
N GLN A 342 -19.40 -22.73 24.11
CA GLN A 342 -18.46 -23.84 24.00
C GLN A 342 -17.01 -23.39 23.76
N HIS A 343 -16.82 -22.20 23.17
CA HIS A 343 -15.52 -21.72 22.72
C HIS A 343 -15.12 -20.36 23.33
N SER A 344 -15.78 -19.91 24.40
CA SER A 344 -15.53 -18.62 25.05
C SER A 344 -14.05 -18.41 25.42
N GLU A 345 -13.35 -19.46 25.87
CA GLU A 345 -11.92 -19.43 26.17
C GLU A 345 -11.04 -19.19 24.92
N MET A 346 -11.42 -19.73 23.76
CA MET A 346 -10.72 -19.48 22.50
C MET A 346 -10.87 -18.03 22.03
N ILE A 347 -12.00 -17.40 22.37
CA ILE A 347 -12.30 -16.00 22.04
C ILE A 347 -11.49 -15.07 22.94
N THR A 348 -11.42 -15.36 24.24
CA THR A 348 -10.76 -14.52 25.25
C THR A 348 -9.24 -14.72 25.34
N ALA A 349 -8.70 -15.88 24.96
CA ALA A 349 -7.26 -16.17 25.00
C ALA A 349 -6.45 -15.55 23.83
N ARG A 350 -7.09 -14.73 22.97
CA ARG A 350 -6.41 -14.09 21.83
C ARG A 350 -5.45 -13.00 22.31
N LYS A 351 -4.25 -12.97 21.71
CA LYS A 351 -3.26 -11.89 21.91
C LYS A 351 -3.59 -10.62 21.12
N THR A 352 -4.42 -10.73 20.09
CA THR A 352 -4.78 -9.65 19.17
C THR A 352 -6.30 -9.51 19.07
N TYR A 353 -6.79 -8.27 18.95
CA TYR A 353 -8.22 -7.95 18.81
C TYR A 353 -9.15 -8.56 19.86
N THR A 354 -8.70 -8.77 21.09
CA THR A 354 -9.42 -9.52 22.13
C THR A 354 -10.83 -8.97 22.38
N GLU A 355 -10.97 -7.65 22.50
CA GLU A 355 -12.27 -7.00 22.72
C GLU A 355 -13.17 -7.06 21.47
N ALA A 356 -12.60 -6.85 20.28
CA ALA A 356 -13.36 -6.91 19.03
C ALA A 356 -13.72 -8.36 18.62
N ALA A 357 -13.05 -9.36 19.19
CA ALA A 357 -13.26 -10.77 18.86
C ALA A 357 -14.73 -11.17 19.02
N HIS A 358 -15.41 -10.68 20.06
CA HIS A 358 -16.83 -10.93 20.32
C HIS A 358 -17.75 -10.46 19.17
N HIS A 359 -17.38 -9.40 18.47
CA HIS A 359 -18.14 -8.88 17.31
C HIS A 359 -17.73 -9.58 16.01
N LEU A 360 -16.44 -9.87 15.87
CA LEU A 360 -15.87 -10.56 14.71
C LEU A 360 -16.44 -11.97 14.54
N PHE A 361 -16.76 -12.65 15.64
CA PHE A 361 -17.33 -14.01 15.63
C PHE A 361 -18.84 -14.08 15.41
N LEU A 362 -19.55 -12.96 15.32
CA LEU A 362 -20.93 -12.94 14.80
C LEU A 362 -20.94 -13.09 13.27
N TRP A 363 -19.88 -12.63 12.60
CA TRP A 363 -19.71 -12.63 11.15
C TRP A 363 -19.31 -13.96 10.44
N PRO A 364 -18.79 -15.04 11.07
CA PRO A 364 -18.19 -16.18 10.37
C PRO A 364 -19.12 -17.01 9.48
N GLY A 365 -20.41 -16.69 9.36
CA GLY A 365 -21.39 -17.50 8.63
C GLY A 365 -21.66 -17.08 7.18
N PHE A 366 -21.36 -15.85 6.77
CA PHE A 366 -21.77 -15.37 5.45
C PHE A 366 -20.70 -15.60 4.40
N LYS A 367 -20.67 -16.81 3.85
CA LYS A 367 -20.22 -17.00 2.48
C LYS A 367 -21.30 -16.44 1.55
N GLU A 368 -21.29 -15.13 1.26
CA GLU A 368 -21.90 -14.65 0.00
C GLU A 368 -21.29 -15.41 -1.20
N SER A 369 -20.06 -15.88 -1.04
CA SER A 369 -19.36 -16.73 -2.00
C SER A 369 -20.00 -18.10 -2.29
N SER A 370 -20.90 -18.65 -1.46
CA SER A 370 -21.61 -19.89 -1.85
C SER A 370 -22.66 -19.63 -2.94
N ILE A 371 -23.22 -18.41 -2.99
CA ILE A 371 -24.15 -17.96 -4.03
C ILE A 371 -23.36 -17.59 -5.28
N VAL A 372 -22.22 -16.90 -5.13
CA VAL A 372 -21.36 -16.53 -6.27
C VAL A 372 -20.65 -17.75 -6.89
N ALA A 373 -20.23 -18.75 -6.10
CA ALA A 373 -19.71 -20.02 -6.62
C ALA A 373 -20.79 -20.86 -7.33
N ALA A 374 -22.06 -20.75 -6.92
CA ALA A 374 -23.18 -21.35 -7.63
C ALA A 374 -23.45 -20.62 -8.97
N LEU A 375 -23.40 -19.28 -8.98
CA LEU A 375 -23.53 -18.46 -10.19
C LEU A 375 -22.36 -18.66 -11.18
N LEU A 376 -21.14 -18.85 -10.68
CA LEU A 376 -19.96 -19.19 -11.49
C LEU A 376 -20.09 -20.58 -12.14
N LYS A 377 -20.68 -21.56 -11.44
CA LYS A 377 -20.98 -22.88 -12.02
C LYS A 377 -22.05 -22.83 -13.10
N GLU A 378 -23.07 -21.98 -12.96
CA GLU A 378 -24.10 -21.81 -13.99
C GLU A 378 -23.60 -21.03 -15.22
N ASN A 379 -22.78 -20.00 -15.03
CA ASN A 379 -22.26 -19.17 -16.13
C ASN A 379 -21.09 -19.82 -16.90
N MET A 380 -20.36 -20.79 -16.33
CA MET A 380 -19.37 -21.58 -17.09
C MET A 380 -19.98 -22.77 -17.84
N GLN A 381 -21.28 -23.06 -17.64
CA GLN A 381 -22.01 -24.12 -18.34
C GLN A 381 -22.93 -23.60 -19.46
N ARG A 382 -22.99 -22.28 -19.66
CA ARG A 382 -23.63 -21.62 -20.79
C ARG A 382 -22.58 -20.95 -21.66
#